data_AF-A0AAE0W275-F1
#
_entry.id   AF-A0AAE0W275-F1
#
_cell.length_a   1.000
_cell.length_b   1.000
_cell.length_c   1.000
_cell.angle_alpha   90.00
_cell.angle_beta   90.00
_cell.angle_gamma   90.00
#
_symmetry.space_group_name_H-M   'P 1'
#
loop_
_entity.id
_entity.type
_entity.pdbx_description
1 polymer ?
#
loop_
_entity_poly.entity_id
_entity_poly.type
_entity_poly.pdbx_seq_one_letter_code
_entity_poly.pdbx_strand_id
1 'polypeptide(L)'
;MVDATIGASMNEKKEEIENKEVTLKIWDIAGNERYDSLTSIYYRKADAVIICYEVTRRDSFDKAWYWLQEVLKTEKDCKIYLCETKMDLVVENKCCREVDITTTMALAEAYKVLIFKISSKTGENIEQLDRTPSMRRGCYLM
;
A
#
# COMPACT_ATOMS: atom_id res chain seq x y z
N MET A 1 2.73 25.39 -7.43
CA MET A 1 3.02 24.59 -8.64
C MET A 1 3.51 23.26 -8.11
N VAL A 2 2.66 22.23 -8.15
CA VAL A 2 3.04 20.87 -7.71
C VAL A 2 3.78 20.28 -8.89
N ASP A 3 5.09 20.13 -8.75
CA ASP A 3 5.91 19.50 -9.78
C ASP A 3 5.50 18.02 -9.87
N ALA A 4 5.05 17.61 -11.06
CA ALA A 4 4.77 16.22 -11.34
C ALA A 4 6.06 15.40 -11.21
N THR A 5 6.04 14.38 -10.36
CA THR A 5 7.17 13.48 -10.12
C THR A 5 7.59 12.81 -11.44
N ILE A 6 8.79 13.15 -11.94
CA ILE A 6 9.41 12.48 -13.09
C ILE A 6 10.21 11.29 -12.54
N GLY A 7 9.64 10.09 -12.57
CA GLY A 7 10.28 8.84 -12.14
C GLY A 7 9.60 8.18 -10.92
N ALA A 8 10.18 7.08 -10.42
CA ALA A 8 9.80 6.52 -9.12
C ALA A 8 10.49 7.34 -8.02
N SER A 9 9.71 8.01 -7.16
CA SER A 9 10.30 8.72 -6.01
C SER A 9 10.30 7.79 -4.80
N MET A 10 11.49 7.58 -4.24
CA MET A 10 11.67 6.86 -2.98
C MET A 10 11.92 7.87 -1.87
N ASN A 11 11.05 7.87 -0.86
CA ASN A 11 11.26 8.59 0.38
C ASN A 11 11.58 7.58 1.48
N GLU A 12 12.71 7.76 2.16
CA GLU A 12 13.05 6.98 3.35
C GLU A 12 12.73 7.80 4.59
N LYS A 13 11.98 7.20 5.51
CA LYS A 13 11.62 7.80 6.79
C LYS A 13 12.00 6.82 7.90
N LYS A 14 12.90 7.24 8.78
CA LYS A 14 13.26 6.48 9.97
C LYS A 14 12.38 6.93 11.12
N GLU A 15 11.76 5.96 11.79
CA GLU A 15 10.89 6.19 12.94
C GLU A 15 11.28 5.26 14.08
N GLU A 16 11.15 5.73 15.31
CA GLU A 16 11.36 4.91 16.50
C GLU A 16 10.00 4.47 17.04
N ILE A 17 9.67 3.18 16.88
CA ILE A 17 8.42 2.61 17.37
C ILE A 17 8.75 1.62 18.49
N GLU A 18 8.35 1.94 19.73
CA GLU A 18 8.61 1.14 20.94
C GLU A 18 10.10 0.78 21.13
N ASN A 19 10.98 1.79 21.08
CA ASN A 19 12.44 1.66 21.21
C ASN A 19 13.09 0.77 20.15
N LYS A 20 12.48 0.66 18.96
CA LYS A 20 13.07 0.01 17.79
C LYS A 20 13.12 0.97 16.62
N GLU A 21 14.29 1.08 15.99
CA GLU A 21 14.45 1.85 14.76
C GLU A 21 13.78 1.09 13.61
N VAL A 22 12.83 1.76 12.99
CA VAL A 22 12.05 1.30 11.84
C VAL A 22 12.43 2.17 10.65
N THR A 23 12.78 1.55 9.54
CA THR A 23 12.98 2.27 8.28
C THR A 23 11.77 2.05 7.37
N LEU A 24 10.97 3.09 7.19
CA LEU A 24 9.87 3.14 6.23
C LEU A 24 10.43 3.63 4.89
N LYS A 25 10.22 2.86 3.83
CA LYS A 25 10.61 3.23 2.46
C LYS A 25 9.35 3.38 1.62
N ILE A 26 8.99 4.61 1.34
CA ILE A 26 7.79 4.97 0.61
C ILE A 26 8.14 5.14 -0.86
N TRP A 27 7.43 4.43 -1.72
CA TRP A 27 7.54 4.50 -3.16
C TRP A 27 6.30 5.19 -3.71
N ASP A 28 6.43 6.46 -4.08
CA ASP A 28 5.44 7.13 -4.92
C ASP A 28 5.85 6.90 -6.38
N ILE A 29 5.27 5.85 -6.98
CA ILE A 29 5.55 5.46 -8.35
C ILE A 29 4.62 6.27 -9.26
N ALA A 30 5.09 7.42 -9.72
CA ALA A 30 4.40 8.19 -10.73
C ALA A 30 4.41 7.44 -12.07
N GLY A 31 3.38 6.62 -12.29
CA GLY A 31 2.70 6.41 -13.57
C GLY A 31 3.53 6.08 -14.83
N ASN A 32 4.78 5.63 -14.72
CA ASN A 32 5.52 5.18 -15.89
C ASN A 32 6.09 3.78 -15.65
N GLU A 33 5.45 2.82 -16.30
CA GLU A 33 5.71 1.38 -16.36
C GLU A 33 7.15 1.02 -16.79
N ARG A 34 7.95 2.03 -17.16
CA ARG A 34 9.35 1.89 -17.57
C ARG A 34 10.32 1.50 -16.44
N TYR A 35 9.87 1.43 -15.18
CA TYR A 35 10.72 1.10 -14.03
C TYR A 35 10.40 -0.23 -13.35
N ASP A 36 9.50 -1.05 -13.93
CA ASP A 36 9.08 -2.35 -13.40
C ASP A 36 10.25 -3.30 -13.07
N SER A 37 11.36 -3.22 -13.81
CA SER A 37 12.55 -4.05 -13.58
C SER A 37 13.36 -3.66 -12.34
N LEU A 38 13.26 -2.42 -11.87
CA LEU A 38 13.93 -1.94 -10.66
C LEU A 38 13.12 -2.21 -9.39
N THR A 39 11.80 -2.43 -9.52
CA THR A 39 10.88 -2.55 -8.38
C THR A 39 11.10 -3.80 -7.54
N SER A 40 11.58 -4.89 -8.16
CA SER A 40 11.88 -6.15 -7.46
C SER A 40 13.01 -6.07 -6.44
N ILE A 41 13.97 -5.15 -6.64
CA ILE A 41 15.06 -4.92 -5.69
C ILE A 41 14.54 -4.22 -4.43
N TYR A 42 13.43 -3.48 -4.55
CA TYR A 42 12.99 -2.58 -3.50
C TYR A 42 12.19 -3.29 -2.40
N TYR A 43 11.27 -4.19 -2.71
CA TYR A 43 10.60 -4.98 -1.65
C TYR A 43 11.42 -6.21 -1.19
N ARG A 44 12.61 -6.44 -1.75
CA ARG A 44 13.47 -7.56 -1.36
C ARG A 44 13.89 -7.43 0.11
N LYS A 45 13.76 -8.50 0.88
CA LYS A 45 13.95 -8.55 2.35
C LYS A 45 13.04 -7.59 3.14
N ALA A 46 11.91 -7.17 2.57
CA ALA A 46 10.91 -6.43 3.32
C ALA A 46 10.25 -7.32 4.37
N ASP A 47 10.19 -6.88 5.63
CA ASP A 47 9.35 -7.52 6.65
C ASP A 47 7.86 -7.33 6.34
N ALA A 48 7.52 -6.17 5.77
CA ALA A 48 6.18 -5.87 5.32
C ALA A 48 6.12 -4.92 4.11
N VAL A 49 5.07 -5.08 3.30
CA VAL A 49 4.74 -4.22 2.17
C VAL A 49 3.29 -3.76 2.32
N ILE A 50 3.04 -2.49 2.06
CA ILE A 50 1.74 -1.85 2.04
C ILE A 50 1.49 -1.44 0.61
N ILE A 51 0.36 -1.87 0.07
CA ILE A 51 -0.08 -1.57 -1.29
C ILE A 51 -1.37 -0.77 -1.17
N CYS A 52 -1.38 0.45 -1.68
CA CYS A 52 -2.52 1.33 -1.61
C CYS A 52 -3.27 1.36 -2.95
N TYR A 53 -4.59 1.44 -2.89
CA TYR A 53 -5.41 1.78 -4.04
C TYR A 53 -6.59 2.66 -3.64
N GLU A 54 -7.18 3.34 -4.60
CA GLU A 54 -8.33 4.21 -4.40
C GLU A 54 -9.62 3.42 -4.65
N VAL A 55 -10.52 3.38 -3.65
CA VAL A 55 -11.74 2.58 -3.72
C VAL A 55 -12.73 3.01 -4.80
N THR A 56 -12.62 4.26 -5.25
CA THR A 56 -13.45 4.87 -6.29
C THR A 56 -12.85 4.75 -7.69
N ARG A 57 -11.76 3.98 -7.86
CA ARG A 57 -11.04 3.85 -9.12
C ARG A 57 -10.57 2.43 -9.36
N ARG A 58 -11.23 1.72 -10.28
CA ARG A 58 -10.92 0.33 -10.59
C ARG A 58 -9.50 0.13 -11.14
N ASP A 59 -9.04 1.06 -11.96
CA ASP A 59 -7.69 1.02 -12.55
C ASP A 59 -6.57 1.04 -11.50
N SER A 60 -6.79 1.74 -10.38
CA SER A 60 -5.85 1.75 -9.26
C SER A 60 -5.79 0.40 -8.55
N PHE A 61 -6.93 -0.30 -8.46
CA PHE A 61 -7.00 -1.64 -7.88
C PHE A 61 -6.31 -2.68 -8.77
N ASP A 62 -6.48 -2.61 -10.08
CA ASP A 62 -5.82 -3.54 -11.00
C ASP A 62 -4.28 -3.40 -10.94
N LYS A 63 -3.77 -2.17 -10.70
CA LYS A 63 -2.35 -1.93 -10.42
C LYS A 63 -1.91 -2.49 -9.07
N ALA A 64 -2.68 -2.26 -8.01
CA ALA A 64 -2.39 -2.85 -6.70
C ALA A 64 -2.38 -4.38 -6.75
N TRP A 65 -3.27 -4.98 -7.55
CA TRP A 65 -3.30 -6.41 -7.79
C TRP A 65 -2.02 -6.91 -8.48
N TYR A 66 -1.56 -6.22 -9.52
CA TYR A 66 -0.28 -6.54 -10.17
C TYR A 66 0.87 -6.53 -9.16
N TRP A 67 0.98 -5.48 -8.35
CA TRP A 67 2.03 -5.36 -7.35
C TRP A 67 1.96 -6.42 -6.26
N LEU A 68 0.75 -6.79 -5.83
CA LEU A 68 0.57 -7.89 -4.88
C LEU A 68 1.16 -9.19 -5.44
N GLN A 69 0.88 -9.50 -6.71
CA GLN A 69 1.43 -10.71 -7.34
C GLN A 69 2.96 -10.65 -7.46
N GLU A 70 3.53 -9.49 -7.79
CA GLU A 70 4.98 -9.32 -7.90
C GLU A 70 5.71 -9.47 -6.57
N VAL A 71 5.16 -8.91 -5.48
CA VAL A 71 5.70 -9.08 -4.13
C VAL A 71 5.63 -10.55 -3.72
N LEU A 72 4.49 -11.22 -3.93
CA LEU A 72 4.31 -12.64 -3.58
C LEU A 72 5.25 -13.58 -4.37
N LYS A 73 5.58 -13.24 -5.61
CA LYS A 73 6.54 -14.01 -6.42
C LYS A 73 7.96 -13.89 -5.88
N THR A 74 8.33 -12.72 -5.35
CA THR A 74 9.71 -12.43 -4.98
C THR A 74 10.01 -12.67 -3.50
N GLU A 75 9.10 -12.30 -2.60
CA GLU A 75 9.28 -12.39 -1.15
C GLU A 75 8.05 -13.05 -0.49
N LYS A 76 8.16 -14.35 -0.25
CA LYS A 76 7.06 -15.19 0.27
C LYS A 76 6.78 -15.01 1.76
N ASP A 77 7.79 -14.56 2.51
CA ASP A 77 7.71 -14.39 3.98
C ASP A 77 7.31 -12.94 4.36
N CYS A 78 7.11 -12.07 3.38
CA CYS A 78 6.74 -10.68 3.59
C CYS A 78 5.26 -10.56 4.00
N LYS A 79 4.97 -9.75 5.03
CA LYS A 79 3.58 -9.42 5.40
C LYS A 79 3.03 -8.35 4.47
N ILE A 80 1.91 -8.64 3.82
CA ILE A 80 1.31 -7.70 2.87
C ILE A 80 0.06 -7.06 3.47
N TYR A 81 -0.01 -5.74 3.32
CA TYR A 81 -1.10 -4.87 3.75
C TYR A 81 -1.72 -4.21 2.52
N LEU A 82 -3.01 -4.43 2.30
CA LEU A 82 -3.75 -3.78 1.22
C LEU A 82 -4.54 -2.61 1.80
N CYS A 83 -4.27 -1.38 1.38
CA CYS A 83 -4.92 -0.18 1.88
C CYS A 83 -5.94 0.36 0.87
N GLU A 84 -7.21 0.29 1.26
CA GLU A 84 -8.32 0.98 0.64
C GLU A 84 -8.28 2.47 1.02
N THR A 85 -7.87 3.33 0.11
CA THR A 85 -7.75 4.79 0.34
C THR A 85 -8.98 5.56 -0.13
N LYS A 86 -9.11 6.82 0.33
CA LYS A 86 -10.23 7.74 0.03
C LYS A 86 -11.61 7.23 0.48
N MET A 87 -11.64 6.54 1.62
CA MET A 87 -12.91 6.03 2.17
C MET A 87 -13.93 7.12 2.50
N ASP A 88 -13.50 8.36 2.70
CA ASP A 88 -14.38 9.51 2.86
C ASP A 88 -15.36 9.67 1.69
N LEU A 89 -14.93 9.41 0.45
CA LEU A 89 -15.79 9.51 -0.73
C LEU A 89 -16.90 8.43 -0.75
N VAL A 90 -16.61 7.25 -0.19
CA VAL A 90 -17.59 6.15 -0.09
C VAL A 90 -18.55 6.37 1.07
N VAL A 91 -18.08 7.00 2.15
CA VAL A 91 -18.93 7.42 3.28
C VAL A 91 -19.91 8.50 2.81
N GLU A 92 -19.45 9.48 2.04
CA GLU A 92 -20.28 10.55 1.46
C GLU A 92 -21.23 10.00 0.37
N ASN A 93 -20.75 9.10 -0.50
CA ASN A 93 -21.57 8.49 -1.55
C ASN A 93 -21.16 7.03 -1.84
N LYS A 94 -22.01 6.09 -1.42
CA LYS A 94 -21.78 4.65 -1.61
C LYS A 94 -21.67 4.23 -3.08
N CYS A 95 -22.31 4.95 -4.01
CA CYS A 95 -22.29 4.63 -5.44
C CYS A 95 -20.93 4.93 -6.10
N CYS A 96 -20.05 5.67 -5.44
CA CYS A 96 -18.72 5.98 -5.98
C CYS A 96 -17.74 4.79 -5.87
N ARG A 97 -18.10 3.72 -5.14
CA ARG A 97 -17.22 2.56 -5.00
C ARG A 97 -17.24 1.71 -6.27
N GLU A 98 -16.09 1.62 -6.94
CA GLU A 98 -15.94 0.81 -8.15
C GLU A 98 -15.41 -0.61 -7.87
N VAL A 99 -14.86 -0.84 -6.67
CA VAL A 99 -14.25 -2.12 -6.28
C VAL A 99 -15.11 -2.84 -5.25
N ASP A 100 -15.64 -4.00 -5.59
CA ASP A 100 -16.48 -4.77 -4.68
C ASP A 100 -15.73 -5.23 -3.42
N ILE A 101 -16.41 -5.09 -2.28
CA ILE A 101 -15.91 -5.55 -0.98
C ILE A 101 -15.71 -7.07 -0.96
N THR A 102 -16.59 -7.82 -1.62
CA THR A 102 -16.49 -9.28 -1.71
C THR A 102 -15.22 -9.71 -2.43
N THR A 103 -14.83 -8.99 -3.48
CA THR A 103 -13.58 -9.24 -4.22
C THR A 103 -12.38 -9.05 -3.30
N THR A 104 -12.34 -7.94 -2.57
CA THR A 104 -11.19 -7.63 -1.70
C THR A 104 -11.11 -8.62 -0.54
N MET A 105 -12.24 -8.98 0.07
CA MET A 105 -12.30 -10.01 1.11
C MET A 105 -11.83 -11.38 0.62
N ALA A 106 -12.25 -11.81 -0.58
CA ALA A 106 -11.78 -13.06 -1.17
C ALA A 106 -10.26 -13.06 -1.40
N LEU A 107 -9.68 -11.91 -1.81
CA LEU A 107 -8.24 -11.76 -1.94
C LEU A 107 -7.51 -11.82 -0.60
N ALA A 108 -8.06 -11.18 0.44
CA ALA A 108 -7.50 -11.23 1.79
C ALA A 108 -7.41 -12.68 2.30
N GLU A 109 -8.46 -13.47 2.10
CA GLU A 109 -8.49 -14.89 2.48
C GLU A 109 -7.54 -15.74 1.64
N ALA A 110 -7.54 -15.56 0.32
CA ALA A 110 -6.72 -16.35 -0.60
C ALA A 110 -5.22 -16.14 -0.40
N TYR A 111 -4.79 -14.90 -0.17
CA TYR A 111 -3.38 -14.52 -0.10
C TYR A 111 -2.90 -14.17 1.31
N LYS A 112 -3.75 -14.33 2.33
CA LYS A 112 -3.48 -13.95 3.74
C LYS A 112 -3.03 -12.50 3.88
N VAL A 113 -3.65 -11.62 3.09
CA VAL A 113 -3.37 -10.17 3.07
C VAL A 113 -4.30 -9.49 4.08
N LEU A 114 -3.77 -8.50 4.81
CA LEU A 114 -4.57 -7.71 5.74
C LEU A 114 -5.06 -6.44 5.05
N ILE A 115 -6.37 -6.20 5.08
CA ILE A 115 -6.98 -5.01 4.46
C ILE A 115 -7.15 -3.92 5.50
N PHE A 116 -6.69 -2.72 5.17
CA PHE A 116 -6.95 -1.50 5.94
C PHE A 116 -7.78 -0.53 5.11
N LYS A 117 -8.73 0.13 5.75
CA LYS A 117 -9.60 1.14 5.14
C LYS A 117 -9.20 2.49 5.69
N ILE A 118 -8.56 3.34 4.89
CA ILE A 118 -7.98 4.60 5.34
C ILE A 118 -8.53 5.78 4.54
N SER A 119 -8.49 6.96 5.17
CA SER A 119 -8.67 8.23 4.46
C SER A 119 -7.59 9.22 4.87
N SER A 120 -6.79 9.63 3.89
CA SER A 120 -5.79 10.69 4.06
C SER A 120 -6.41 12.06 4.33
N LYS A 121 -7.69 12.25 3.96
CA LYS A 121 -8.42 13.51 4.16
C LYS A 121 -8.92 13.67 5.60
N THR A 122 -9.47 12.59 6.17
CA THR A 122 -10.01 12.61 7.53
C THR A 122 -9.01 12.13 8.58
N GLY A 123 -7.91 11.51 8.16
CA GLY A 123 -6.95 10.85 9.07
C GLY A 123 -7.44 9.51 9.59
N GLU A 124 -8.60 9.03 9.11
CA GLU A 124 -9.23 7.82 9.62
C GLU A 124 -8.37 6.57 9.36
N ASN A 125 -8.17 5.78 10.41
CA ASN A 125 -7.44 4.50 10.44
C ASN A 125 -5.96 4.54 10.02
N ILE A 126 -5.37 5.72 9.79
CA ILE A 126 -3.92 5.86 9.54
C ILE A 126 -3.12 5.48 10.80
N GLU A 127 -3.54 5.95 11.97
CA GLU A 127 -2.87 5.64 13.22
C GLU A 127 -2.93 4.13 13.57
N GLN A 128 -4.00 3.45 13.16
CA GLN A 128 -4.13 2.00 13.33
C GLN A 128 -3.17 1.24 12.42
N LEU A 129 -3.05 1.69 11.16
CA LEU A 129 -2.09 1.16 10.20
C LEU A 129 -0.67 1.29 10.77
N ASP A 130 -0.27 2.48 11.23
CA ASP A 130 1.05 2.77 11.80
C ASP A 130 1.37 1.95 13.07
N ARG A 131 0.36 1.66 13.89
CA ARG A 131 0.53 0.89 15.14
C ARG A 131 0.70 -0.62 14.92
N THR A 132 0.49 -1.11 13.70
CA THR A 132 0.53 -2.55 13.41
C THR A 132 1.93 -3.13 13.71
N PRO A 133 2.06 -4.26 14.46
CA PRO A 133 3.37 -4.77 14.89
C PRO A 133 4.37 -5.09 13.77
N SER A 134 3.86 -5.39 12.57
CA SER A 134 4.64 -5.59 11.34
C SER A 134 5.28 -4.31 10.81
N MET A 135 4.67 -3.15 11.07
CA MET A 135 5.24 -1.84 10.77
C MET A 135 6.56 -1.61 11.49
N ARG A 136 6.82 -2.35 12.57
CA ARG A 136 7.92 -2.11 13.51
C ARG A 136 9.26 -2.74 13.10
N ARG A 137 9.38 -3.28 11.89
CA ARG A 137 10.62 -3.94 11.42
C ARG A 137 11.14 -3.45 10.06
N GLY A 138 10.40 -2.55 9.41
CA GLY A 138 10.74 -2.01 8.10
C GLY A 138 9.58 -2.26 7.15
N CYS A 139 9.10 -1.20 6.50
CA CYS A 139 7.93 -1.28 5.63
C CYS A 139 8.15 -0.55 4.33
N TYR A 140 7.61 -1.13 3.28
CA TYR A 140 7.53 -0.50 1.97
C TYR A 140 6.11 -0.04 1.75
N LEU A 141 5.91 1.23 1.40
CA LEU A 141 4.61 1.75 0.97
C LEU A 141 4.64 1.90 -0.54
N MET A 142 3.64 1.35 -1.22
CA MET A 142 3.46 1.40 -2.67
C MET A 142 2.05 1.87 -3.02
#